data_AF-A0A2E6YSQ9-F1
#
_entry.id   AF-A0A2E6YSQ9-F1
#
_cell.length_a   1.000
_cell.length_b   1.000
_cell.length_c   1.000
_cell.angle_alpha   90.00
_cell.angle_beta   90.00
_cell.angle_gamma   90.00
#
_symmetry.space_group_name_H-M   'P 1'
#
loop_
_entity.id
_entity.type
_entity.pdbx_description
1 polymer ?
#
loop_
_entity_poly.entity_id
_entity_poly.type
_entity_poly.pdbx_seq_one_letter_code
_entity_poly.pdbx_strand_id
1 'polypeptide(L)'
;MISFTAGSDNGASVTDCGAYIEGVGWKSTGATESPATVTGLPDGSTYEISLRGVNSEGNGSISESIEVTIPADTDGDGVPDTNDACPNDPTCTSLPVPTLPWPALLTLLGLVGWYAKRRLMS
;
A
#
# COMPACT_ATOMS: atom_id res chain seq x y z
N MET A 1 -5.50 0.38 -4.60
CA MET A 1 -6.62 0.69 -5.53
C MET A 1 -6.15 0.46 -6.94
N ILE A 2 -7.02 0.00 -7.84
CA ILE A 2 -6.69 -0.30 -9.23
C ILE A 2 -7.62 0.53 -10.12
N SER A 3 -7.03 1.42 -10.92
CA SER A 3 -7.76 2.22 -11.91
C SER A 3 -7.89 1.46 -13.22
N PHE A 4 -9.04 1.57 -13.88
CA PHE A 4 -9.30 0.91 -15.15
C PHE A 4 -10.28 1.70 -16.02
N THR A 5 -10.32 1.38 -17.31
CA THR A 5 -11.36 1.86 -18.22
C THR A 5 -12.38 0.75 -18.39
N ALA A 6 -13.65 1.03 -18.10
CA ALA A 6 -14.72 0.04 -18.29
C ALA A 6 -14.87 -0.34 -19.77
N GLY A 7 -15.08 -1.63 -20.04
CA GLY A 7 -15.42 -2.14 -21.36
C GLY A 7 -16.92 -2.03 -21.67
N SER A 8 -17.34 -2.66 -22.77
CA SER A 8 -18.77 -2.82 -23.10
C SER A 8 -19.47 -3.69 -22.05
N ASP A 9 -20.66 -3.27 -21.61
CA ASP A 9 -21.53 -4.02 -20.71
C ASP A 9 -22.53 -4.92 -21.46
N ASN A 10 -22.48 -4.90 -22.80
CA ASN A 10 -23.39 -5.60 -23.71
C ASN A 10 -24.88 -5.36 -23.39
N GLY A 11 -25.21 -4.18 -22.85
CA GLY A 11 -26.58 -3.77 -22.53
C GLY A 11 -27.09 -4.24 -21.16
N ALA A 12 -26.26 -4.86 -20.32
CA ALA A 12 -26.60 -5.26 -18.97
C ALA A 12 -25.65 -4.62 -17.95
N SER A 13 -26.21 -3.87 -16.99
CA SER A 13 -25.45 -3.12 -15.99
C SER A 13 -24.45 -4.01 -15.24
N VAL A 14 -23.21 -3.56 -15.15
CA VAL A 14 -22.15 -4.22 -14.38
C VAL A 14 -22.54 -4.24 -12.90
N THR A 15 -22.51 -5.42 -12.30
CA THR A 15 -22.83 -5.65 -10.88
C THR A 15 -21.59 -5.84 -10.02
N ASP A 16 -20.46 -6.23 -10.62
CA ASP A 16 -19.17 -6.35 -9.92
C ASP A 16 -18.00 -6.26 -10.91
N CYS A 17 -16.84 -5.87 -10.39
CA CYS A 17 -15.55 -5.96 -11.04
C CYS A 17 -14.79 -7.06 -10.30
N GLY A 18 -14.77 -8.26 -10.86
CA GLY A 18 -14.07 -9.39 -10.28
C GLY A 18 -12.56 -9.23 -10.47
N ALA A 19 -11.79 -9.37 -9.40
CA ALA A 19 -10.33 -9.41 -9.43
C ALA A 19 -9.86 -10.87 -9.35
N TYR A 20 -9.08 -11.32 -10.31
CA TYR A 20 -8.30 -12.54 -10.21
C TYR A 20 -6.90 -12.19 -9.72
N ILE A 21 -6.47 -12.82 -8.64
CA ILE A 21 -5.15 -12.63 -8.07
C ILE A 21 -4.39 -13.95 -8.23
N GLU A 22 -3.24 -13.93 -8.92
CA GLU A 22 -2.46 -15.14 -9.14
C GLU A 22 -2.02 -15.75 -7.80
N GLY A 23 -2.20 -17.07 -7.66
CA GLY A 23 -1.91 -17.80 -6.42
C GLY A 23 -2.94 -17.65 -5.29
N VAL A 24 -3.89 -16.70 -5.38
CA VAL A 24 -4.96 -16.49 -4.38
C VAL A 24 -6.34 -16.87 -4.93
N GLY A 25 -6.61 -16.57 -6.20
CA GLY A 25 -7.88 -16.83 -6.86
C GLY A 25 -8.77 -15.59 -7.01
N TRP A 26 -10.06 -15.83 -7.26
CA TRP A 26 -11.04 -14.77 -7.51
C TRP A 26 -11.51 -14.09 -6.22
N LYS A 27 -11.54 -12.76 -6.24
CA LYS A 27 -12.16 -11.89 -5.22
C LYS A 27 -13.15 -10.94 -5.89
N SER A 28 -14.29 -10.76 -5.24
CA SER A 28 -15.23 -9.68 -5.59
C SER A 28 -14.70 -8.36 -5.04
N THR A 29 -14.77 -7.29 -5.84
CA THR A 29 -14.37 -5.94 -5.37
C THR A 29 -15.59 -5.11 -4.97
N GLY A 30 -16.79 -5.48 -5.42
CA GLY A 30 -18.02 -4.72 -5.28
C GLY A 30 -18.04 -3.45 -6.12
N ALA A 31 -17.00 -3.17 -6.91
CA ALA A 31 -16.90 -1.99 -7.74
C ALA A 31 -17.65 -2.22 -9.07
N THR A 32 -18.51 -1.28 -9.45
CA THR A 32 -19.15 -1.27 -10.77
C THR A 32 -18.46 -0.31 -11.74
N GLU A 33 -17.57 0.53 -11.23
CA GLU A 33 -16.82 1.55 -11.96
C GLU A 33 -15.39 1.69 -11.37
N SER A 34 -14.53 2.44 -12.04
CA SER A 34 -13.17 2.70 -11.58
C SER A 34 -13.14 3.82 -10.53
N PRO A 35 -12.27 3.71 -9.49
CA PRO A 35 -11.32 2.62 -9.23
C PRO A 35 -11.92 1.46 -8.44
N ALA A 36 -11.35 0.27 -8.61
CA ALA A 36 -11.66 -0.90 -7.76
C ALA A 36 -10.71 -0.98 -6.56
N THR A 37 -11.22 -1.46 -5.43
CA THR A 37 -10.43 -1.75 -4.23
C THR A 37 -10.44 -3.25 -3.97
N VAL A 38 -9.25 -3.85 -3.94
CA VAL A 38 -9.04 -5.25 -3.54
C VAL A 38 -8.56 -5.25 -2.09
N THR A 39 -9.26 -5.97 -1.21
CA THR A 39 -8.97 -6.03 0.23
C THR A 39 -8.59 -7.46 0.66
N GLY A 40 -8.02 -7.56 1.87
CA GLY A 40 -7.62 -8.84 2.45
C GLY A 40 -6.50 -9.52 1.65
N LEU A 41 -5.54 -8.73 1.19
CA LEU A 41 -4.26 -9.17 0.68
C LEU A 41 -3.22 -8.85 1.75
N PRO A 42 -2.39 -9.82 2.16
CA PRO A 42 -1.24 -9.55 3.04
C PRO A 42 -0.33 -8.47 2.49
N ASP A 43 0.28 -7.72 3.40
CA ASP A 43 1.29 -6.72 3.09
C ASP A 43 2.66 -7.37 2.79
N GLY A 44 3.60 -6.55 2.33
CA GLY A 44 4.96 -6.98 1.99
C GLY A 44 5.10 -7.85 0.75
N SER A 45 4.05 -8.01 -0.06
CA SER A 45 4.02 -8.88 -1.24
C SER A 45 3.61 -8.16 -2.52
N THR A 46 4.12 -8.65 -3.65
CA THR A 46 3.68 -8.25 -5.00
C THR A 46 2.67 -9.26 -5.54
N TYR A 47 1.58 -8.76 -6.10
CA TYR A 47 0.49 -9.53 -6.66
C TYR A 47 0.32 -9.22 -8.15
N GLU A 48 0.14 -10.26 -8.96
CA GLU A 48 -0.37 -10.13 -10.32
C GLU A 48 -1.90 -10.21 -10.30
N ILE A 49 -2.55 -9.15 -10.77
CA ILE A 49 -4.00 -9.00 -10.70
C ILE A 49 -4.57 -8.75 -12.09
N SER A 50 -5.62 -9.48 -12.45
CA SER A 50 -6.42 -9.21 -13.65
C SER A 50 -7.87 -8.93 -13.25
N LEU A 51 -8.54 -8.05 -14.00
CA LEU A 51 -9.91 -7.64 -13.74
C LEU A 51 -10.87 -8.21 -14.79
N ARG A 52 -12.14 -8.37 -14.43
CA ARG A 52 -13.24 -8.60 -15.36
C ARG A 52 -14.51 -7.93 -14.88
N GLY A 53 -15.36 -7.50 -15.81
CA GLY A 53 -16.73 -7.12 -15.50
C GLY A 53 -17.60 -8.35 -15.22
N VAL A 54 -18.57 -8.23 -14.32
CA VAL A 54 -19.59 -9.24 -14.02
C VAL A 54 -20.96 -8.58 -14.06
N ASN A 55 -21.91 -9.16 -14.79
CA ASN A 55 -23.29 -8.70 -14.88
C ASN A 55 -24.27 -9.89 -14.97
N SER A 56 -25.56 -9.63 -15.26
CA SER A 56 -26.59 -10.67 -15.40
C SER A 56 -26.34 -11.65 -16.56
N GLU A 57 -25.64 -11.21 -17.60
CA GLU A 57 -25.29 -12.05 -18.76
C GLU A 57 -24.07 -12.94 -18.46
N GLY A 58 -23.32 -12.61 -17.41
CA GLY A 58 -22.25 -13.42 -16.86
C GLY A 58 -20.95 -12.64 -16.69
N ASN A 59 -19.84 -13.36 -16.88
CA ASN A 59 -18.49 -12.83 -16.72
C ASN A 59 -17.98 -12.28 -18.06
N GLY A 60 -17.48 -11.04 -18.06
CA GLY A 60 -16.80 -10.44 -19.20
C GLY A 60 -15.39 -11.02 -19.42
N SER A 61 -14.75 -10.54 -20.48
CA SER A 61 -13.35 -10.86 -20.78
C SER A 61 -12.42 -10.41 -19.65
N ILE A 62 -11.38 -11.20 -19.40
CA ILE A 62 -10.32 -10.85 -18.45
C ILE A 62 -9.39 -9.80 -19.07
N SER A 63 -8.95 -8.84 -18.27
CA SER A 63 -7.96 -7.84 -18.65
C SER A 63 -6.55 -8.42 -18.71
N GLU A 64 -5.60 -7.66 -19.26
CA GLU A 64 -4.17 -7.84 -18.98
C GLU A 64 -3.90 -7.83 -17.47
N SER A 65 -2.83 -8.48 -17.03
CA SER A 65 -2.39 -8.43 -15.64
C SER A 65 -1.70 -7.10 -15.31
N ILE A 66 -1.92 -6.64 -14.08
CA ILE A 66 -1.18 -5.54 -13.47
C ILE A 66 -0.48 -6.06 -12.22
N GLU A 67 0.78 -5.66 -12.05
CA GLU A 67 1.53 -5.89 -10.81
C GLU A 67 1.18 -4.82 -9.77
N VAL A 68 0.79 -5.27 -8.58
CA VAL A 68 0.48 -4.43 -7.42
C VAL A 68 1.32 -4.88 -6.25
N THR A 69 2.22 -4.01 -5.78
CA THR A 69 2.99 -4.22 -4.56
C THR A 69 2.29 -3.57 -3.38
N ILE A 70 2.04 -4.35 -2.34
CA ILE A 70 1.58 -3.85 -1.05
C ILE A 70 2.82 -3.72 -0.17
N PRO A 71 3.23 -2.50 0.22
CA PRO A 71 4.38 -2.33 1.11
C PRO A 71 4.07 -2.95 2.48
N ALA A 72 5.09 -3.47 3.15
CA ALA A 72 4.96 -3.94 4.53
C ALA A 72 4.69 -2.76 5.47
N ASP A 73 3.83 -2.97 6.45
CA ASP A 73 3.48 -2.05 7.54
C ASP A 73 3.33 -2.88 8.81
N THR A 74 4.47 -3.11 9.48
CA THR A 74 4.61 -4.11 10.53
C THR A 74 3.83 -3.75 11.80
N ASP A 75 3.65 -2.46 12.09
CA ASP A 75 2.90 -1.99 13.26
C ASP A 75 1.49 -1.45 12.97
N GLY A 76 1.14 -1.27 11.70
CA GLY A 76 -0.20 -0.93 11.25
C GLY A 76 -0.56 0.54 11.47
N ASP A 77 0.42 1.43 11.54
CA ASP A 77 0.19 2.87 11.72
C ASP A 77 -0.14 3.60 10.40
N GLY A 78 -0.04 2.91 9.27
CA GLY A 78 -0.30 3.43 7.92
C GLY A 78 0.91 4.02 7.22
N VAL A 79 2.09 3.98 7.82
CA VAL A 79 3.38 4.35 7.24
C VAL A 79 4.13 3.06 6.87
N PRO A 80 4.44 2.84 5.58
CA PRO A 80 5.26 1.69 5.17
C PRO A 80 6.58 1.58 5.94
N ASP A 81 7.01 0.37 6.28
CA ASP A 81 8.27 0.09 6.99
C ASP A 81 9.50 0.73 6.33
N THR A 82 9.47 0.90 5.00
CA THR A 82 10.54 1.55 4.23
C THR A 82 10.62 3.06 4.44
N ASN A 83 9.56 3.65 4.96
CA ASN A 83 9.34 5.08 5.16
C ASN A 83 9.09 5.42 6.62
N ASP A 84 8.97 4.42 7.49
CA ASP A 84 8.76 4.59 8.90
C ASP A 84 10.09 4.64 9.67
N ALA A 85 10.20 5.63 10.57
CA ALA A 85 11.34 5.79 11.46
C ALA A 85 11.36 4.73 12.58
N CYS A 86 10.21 4.13 12.86
CA CYS A 86 10.02 3.21 13.98
C CYS A 86 9.09 2.05 13.61
N PRO A 87 9.50 1.15 12.67
CA PRO A 87 8.64 0.15 12.00
C PRO A 87 7.95 -0.91 12.87
N ASN A 88 8.05 -0.83 14.20
CA ASN A 88 7.45 -1.80 15.12
C ASN A 88 6.74 -1.09 16.31
N ASP A 89 6.48 0.21 16.21
CA ASP A 89 5.88 1.03 17.24
C ASP A 89 4.86 2.02 16.63
N PRO A 90 3.56 1.68 16.65
CA PRO A 90 2.53 2.47 15.97
C PRO A 90 2.23 3.79 16.68
N THR A 91 2.82 4.01 17.85
CA THR A 91 2.72 5.28 18.60
C THR A 91 3.82 6.25 18.23
N CYS A 92 4.83 5.78 17.50
CA CYS A 92 5.94 6.56 17.03
C CYS A 92 5.58 7.21 15.68
N THR A 93 4.46 7.93 15.64
CA THR A 93 4.17 8.83 14.53
C THR A 93 5.34 9.79 14.40
N SER A 94 6.07 9.74 13.29
CA SER A 94 7.20 10.61 12.99
C SER A 94 7.00 11.99 13.63
N LEU A 95 7.75 12.28 14.70
CA LEU A 95 7.87 13.67 15.14
C LEU A 95 8.28 14.44 13.88
N PRO A 96 7.63 15.59 13.57
CA PRO A 96 7.89 16.28 12.31
C PRO A 96 9.40 16.40 12.18
N VAL A 97 9.98 15.79 11.14
CA VAL A 97 11.39 16.02 10.80
C VAL A 97 11.49 17.54 10.78
N PRO A 98 12.19 18.18 11.74
CA PRO A 98 12.21 19.62 11.73
C PRO A 98 12.89 19.97 10.41
N THR A 99 12.15 20.60 9.50
CA THR A 99 12.69 21.21 8.30
C THR A 99 13.51 22.40 8.77
N LEU A 100 14.64 22.08 9.40
CA LEU A 100 15.58 23.05 9.91
C LEU A 100 16.10 23.79 8.67
N PRO A 101 15.91 25.12 8.58
CA PRO A 101 16.54 25.89 7.51
C PRO A 101 18.05 25.66 7.58
N TRP A 102 18.70 25.76 6.42
CA TRP A 102 20.07 25.32 6.16
C TRP A 102 21.21 25.90 7.06
N PRO A 103 21.02 26.80 8.03
CA PRO A 103 22.06 27.05 9.05
C PRO A 103 22.03 26.08 10.26
N ALA A 104 20.93 25.38 10.55
CA ALA A 104 20.76 24.69 11.83
C ALA A 104 21.25 23.23 11.88
N LEU A 105 21.83 22.71 10.78
CA LEU A 105 22.37 21.34 10.74
C LEU A 105 23.66 21.17 11.59
N LEU A 106 24.36 22.25 11.94
CA LEU A 106 25.67 22.17 12.61
C LEU A 106 25.63 22.09 14.14
N THR A 107 24.49 22.32 14.79
CA THR A 107 24.41 22.27 16.26
C THR A 107 23.94 20.92 16.81
N LEU A 108 23.35 20.03 15.99
CA LEU A 108 22.87 18.72 16.43
C LEU A 108 23.90 17.57 16.28
N LEU A 109 24.98 17.77 15.52
CA LEU A 109 26.09 16.80 15.45
C LEU A 109 27.01 16.85 16.68
N GLY A 110 26.87 17.87 17.54
CA GLY A 110 27.65 18.00 18.78
C GLY A 110 27.12 17.21 19.99
N LEU A 111 25.85 16.79 19.98
CA LEU A 111 25.19 16.18 21.15
C LEU A 111 25.06 14.65 21.06
N VAL A 112 25.02 14.06 19.86
CA VAL A 112 24.97 12.59 19.71
C VAL A 112 26.30 11.93 20.12
N GLY A 113 27.43 12.63 19.98
CA GLY A 113 28.74 12.16 20.43
C GLY A 113 28.93 12.07 21.95
N TRP A 114 28.11 12.77 22.75
CA TRP A 114 28.22 12.78 24.21
C TRP A 114 27.40 11.69 24.90
N TYR A 115 26.25 11.29 24.33
CA TYR A 115 25.38 10.29 24.95
C TYR A 115 25.82 8.83 24.71
N ALA A 116 26.45 8.53 23.57
CA ALA A 116 26.92 7.17 23.28
C ALA A 116 28.18 6.76 24.07
N LYS A 117 28.97 7.73 24.56
CA LYS A 117 30.29 7.45 25.17
C LYS A 117 30.29 7.18 26.68
N ARG A 118 29.17 7.39 27.38
CA ARG A 118 29.10 7.22 28.85
C ARG A 118 28.56 5.86 29.33
N ARG A 119 28.22 4.93 28.45
CA ARG A 119 27.69 3.60 28.84
C ARG A 119 28.67 2.43 28.70
N LEU A 120 29.96 2.65 28.44
CA LEU A 120 30.91 1.55 28.23
C LEU A 120 32.20 1.56 29.08
N MET A 121 32.38 2.47 30.02
CA MET A 121 33.56 2.43 30.92
C MET A 121 33.16 2.88 32.33
N SER A 122 32.80 1.90 33.16
CA SER A 122 33.13 1.94 34.59
C SER A 122 34.51 1.31 34.78
#